data_AF-A0A944RCH7-F1
#
_entry.id   AF-A0A944RCH7-F1
#
_cell.length_a   1.000
_cell.length_b   1.000
_cell.length_c   1.000
_cell.angle_alpha   90.00
_cell.angle_beta   90.00
_cell.angle_gamma   90.00
#
_symmetry.space_group_name_H-M   'P 1'
#
loop_
_entity.id
_entity.type
_entity.pdbx_description
1 polymer ?
#
loop_
_entity_poly.entity_id
_entity_poly.type
_entity_poly.pdbx_seq_one_letter_code
_entity_poly.pdbx_strand_id
1 'polypeptide(L)'
;MKQDKFLIVIIITVIILMIVAVGVFSVRQNSQDYVNEDTPEGIVHNFVFAIQQDDFERAYSYLYEAEGKPTLSEFRQYYKSNNLVNIGAQIQGSEIFDQPKGDPIAAVDLIVVRSSNEPFSGSSRYSDSVSLQFQNGEWKITNFSYQLWFWDWYQEE
;
A
#
# COMPACT_ATOMS: atom_id res chain seq x y z
N MET A 1 -53.57 4.79 -14.38
CA MET A 1 -53.06 5.69 -13.32
C MET A 1 -52.57 4.96 -12.05
N LYS A 2 -52.82 3.66 -11.83
CA LYS A 2 -52.27 2.91 -10.67
C LYS A 2 -50.85 2.34 -10.92
N GLN A 3 -50.47 2.12 -12.19
CA GLN A 3 -49.13 1.65 -12.57
C GLN A 3 -48.03 2.69 -12.29
N ASP A 4 -48.33 3.99 -12.37
CA ASP A 4 -47.35 5.04 -12.13
C ASP A 4 -46.80 4.97 -10.70
N LYS A 5 -47.65 4.63 -9.73
CA LYS A 5 -47.21 4.50 -8.32
C LYS A 5 -46.25 3.34 -8.11
N PHE A 6 -46.46 2.20 -8.77
CA PHE A 6 -45.57 1.04 -8.68
C PHE A 6 -44.22 1.31 -9.36
N LEU A 7 -44.25 1.93 -10.54
CA LEU A 7 -43.04 2.34 -11.27
C LEU A 7 -42.25 3.39 -10.49
N ILE A 8 -42.92 4.39 -9.91
CA ILE A 8 -42.30 5.44 -9.08
C ILE A 8 -41.61 4.85 -7.85
N VAL A 9 -42.23 3.88 -7.17
CA VAL A 9 -41.61 3.21 -6.01
C VAL A 9 -40.33 2.48 -6.40
N ILE A 10 -40.32 1.79 -7.54
CA ILE A 10 -39.11 1.11 -8.04
C ILE A 10 -38.03 2.14 -8.38
N ILE A 11 -38.38 3.21 -9.09
CA ILE A 11 -37.42 4.27 -9.48
C ILE A 11 -36.79 4.90 -8.23
N ILE A 12 -37.59 5.27 -7.23
CA ILE A 12 -37.09 5.83 -5.98
C ILE A 12 -36.14 4.85 -5.27
N THR A 13 -36.51 3.57 -5.22
CA THR A 13 -35.68 2.53 -4.59
C THR A 13 -34.34 2.39 -5.30
N VAL A 14 -34.32 2.37 -6.63
CA VAL A 14 -33.08 2.28 -7.42
C VAL A 14 -32.20 3.51 -7.21
N ILE A 15 -32.79 4.71 -7.18
CA ILE A 15 -32.05 5.95 -6.93
C ILE A 15 -31.41 5.92 -5.53
N ILE A 16 -32.16 5.49 -4.51
CA ILE A 16 -31.62 5.34 -3.14
C ILE A 16 -30.47 4.33 -3.12
N LEU A 17 -30.62 3.18 -3.77
CA LEU A 17 -29.55 2.19 -3.89
C LEU A 17 -28.30 2.75 -4.58
N MET A 18 -28.48 3.57 -5.62
CA MET A 18 -27.38 4.20 -6.35
C MET A 18 -26.62 5.19 -5.45
N ILE A 19 -27.33 5.99 -4.67
CA ILE A 19 -26.73 6.93 -3.70
C ILE A 19 -25.98 6.19 -2.61
N VAL A 20 -26.55 5.11 -2.06
CA VAL A 20 -25.88 4.27 -1.06
C VAL A 20 -24.62 3.64 -1.65
N ALA A 21 -24.67 3.12 -2.88
CA ALA A 21 -23.50 2.55 -3.55
C ALA A 21 -22.38 3.58 -3.74
N VAL A 22 -22.71 4.80 -4.19
CA VAL A 22 -21.73 5.90 -4.33
C VAL A 22 -21.16 6.30 -2.97
N GLY A 23 -22.00 6.43 -1.94
CA GLY A 23 -21.54 6.78 -0.59
C GLY A 23 -20.59 5.73 0.00
N VAL A 24 -20.91 4.45 -0.15
CA VAL A 24 -20.03 3.34 0.28
C VAL A 24 -18.74 3.32 -0.52
N PHE A 25 -18.81 3.60 -1.83
CA PHE A 25 -17.63 3.68 -2.69
C PHE A 25 -16.69 4.81 -2.25
N SER A 26 -17.21 6.02 -2.00
CA SER A 26 -16.41 7.15 -1.52
C SER A 26 -15.79 6.91 -0.14
N VAL A 27 -16.50 6.26 0.78
CA VAL A 27 -15.91 5.91 2.10
C VAL A 27 -14.78 4.89 1.97
N ARG A 28 -14.85 3.97 1.00
CA ARG A 28 -13.75 3.02 0.73
C ARG A 28 -12.53 3.68 0.07
N GLN A 29 -12.71 4.80 -0.63
CA GLN A 29 -11.60 5.55 -1.25
C GLN A 29 -10.70 6.25 -0.22
N ASN A 30 -11.18 6.54 0.99
CA ASN A 30 -10.36 7.14 2.05
C ASN A 30 -9.18 6.25 2.52
N SER A 31 -9.13 5.00 2.08
CA SER A 31 -8.01 4.06 2.27
C SER A 31 -7.02 4.05 1.10
N GLN A 32 -7.17 4.97 0.14
CA GLN A 32 -6.49 5.00 -1.16
C GLN A 32 -5.87 6.38 -1.46
N ASP A 33 -5.47 7.11 -0.42
CA ASP A 33 -4.73 8.37 -0.52
C ASP A 33 -3.52 8.32 0.43
N TYR A 34 -2.53 9.17 0.18
CA TYR A 34 -1.38 9.31 1.08
C TYR A 34 -1.84 9.67 2.50
N VAL A 35 -1.36 8.90 3.48
CA VAL A 35 -1.61 9.10 4.90
C VAL A 35 -0.44 9.83 5.57
N ASN A 36 -0.55 10.11 6.88
CA ASN A 36 0.51 10.78 7.64
C ASN A 36 1.83 9.99 7.59
N GLU A 37 2.92 10.66 7.25
CA GLU A 37 4.28 10.11 7.13
C GLU A 37 5.05 10.08 8.47
N ASP A 38 4.48 10.64 9.54
CA ASP A 38 5.10 10.67 10.88
C ASP A 38 5.16 9.30 11.56
N THR A 39 4.43 8.29 11.05
CA THR A 39 4.36 6.96 11.64
C THR A 39 4.94 5.89 10.69
N PRO A 40 5.53 4.80 11.22
CA PRO A 40 6.04 3.70 10.40
C PRO A 40 4.97 3.10 9.49
N GLU A 41 3.75 2.93 10.00
CA GLU A 41 2.61 2.41 9.22
C GLU A 41 2.28 3.30 8.04
N GLY A 42 2.36 4.61 8.25
CA GLY A 42 2.09 5.61 7.23
C GLY A 42 3.11 5.58 6.11
N ILE A 43 4.39 5.44 6.42
CA ILE A 43 5.44 5.24 5.41
C ILE A 43 5.21 3.98 4.61
N VAL A 44 4.91 2.84 5.25
CA VAL A 44 4.67 1.58 4.54
C VAL A 44 3.42 1.67 3.66
N HIS A 45 2.34 2.26 4.16
CA HIS A 45 1.14 2.52 3.38
C HIS A 45 1.49 3.36 2.14
N ASN A 46 2.14 4.50 2.34
CA ASN A 46 2.44 5.45 1.29
C ASN A 46 3.42 4.89 0.26
N PHE A 47 4.35 4.03 0.67
CA PHE A 47 5.25 3.32 -0.23
C PHE A 47 4.49 2.38 -1.16
N VAL A 48 3.63 1.51 -0.62
CA VAL A 48 2.82 0.59 -1.43
C VAL A 48 1.87 1.36 -2.34
N PHE A 49 1.24 2.41 -1.81
CA PHE A 49 0.36 3.27 -2.59
C PHE A 49 1.09 3.99 -3.72
N ALA A 50 2.28 4.54 -3.47
CA ALA A 50 3.09 5.19 -4.49
C ALA A 50 3.48 4.22 -5.63
N ILE A 51 3.80 2.95 -5.31
CA ILE A 51 4.05 1.92 -6.32
C ILE A 51 2.80 1.65 -7.17
N GLN A 52 1.62 1.54 -6.54
CA GLN A 52 0.35 1.31 -7.24
C GLN A 52 -0.01 2.45 -8.19
N GLN A 53 0.36 3.68 -7.84
CA GLN A 53 0.08 4.89 -8.61
C GLN A 53 1.19 5.23 -9.64
N ASP A 54 2.16 4.33 -9.84
CA ASP A 54 3.36 4.57 -10.66
C ASP A 54 4.20 5.79 -10.22
N ASP A 55 4.02 6.29 -8.99
CA ASP A 55 4.81 7.36 -8.39
C ASP A 55 6.11 6.80 -7.79
N PHE A 56 6.98 6.33 -8.69
CA PHE A 56 8.24 5.72 -8.29
C PHE A 56 9.22 6.68 -7.61
N GLU A 57 9.11 7.98 -7.88
CA GLU A 57 9.98 8.99 -7.25
C GLU A 57 9.67 9.10 -5.75
N ARG A 58 8.38 9.15 -5.41
CA ARG A 58 7.97 9.17 -4.01
C ARG A 58 8.21 7.84 -3.32
N ALA A 59 7.89 6.71 -3.97
CA ALA A 59 8.19 5.39 -3.43
C ALA A 59 9.69 5.22 -3.12
N TYR A 60 10.55 5.70 -4.02
CA TYR A 60 12.00 5.67 -3.86
C TYR A 60 12.50 6.54 -2.70
N SER A 61 11.84 7.67 -2.42
CA SER A 61 12.22 8.55 -1.29
C SER A 61 11.99 7.92 0.09
N TYR A 62 11.14 6.90 0.21
CA TYR A 62 10.92 6.17 1.45
C TYR A 62 12.00 5.13 1.75
N LEU A 63 12.89 4.85 0.79
CA LEU A 63 13.98 3.91 0.97
C LEU A 63 15.10 4.50 1.82
N TYR A 64 15.63 3.71 2.74
CA TYR A 64 16.74 4.09 3.61
C TYR A 64 18.00 4.48 2.81
N GLU A 65 18.63 5.59 3.18
CA GLU A 65 19.86 6.01 2.49
C GLU A 65 21.04 5.22 3.05
N ALA A 66 21.50 4.23 2.28
CA ALA A 66 22.66 3.40 2.59
C ALA A 66 23.37 2.89 1.33
N GLU A 67 24.55 2.31 1.53
CA GLU A 67 25.26 1.57 0.49
C GLU A 67 24.42 0.39 -0.01
N GLY A 68 24.47 0.12 -1.32
CA GLY A 68 23.63 -0.88 -1.97
C GLY A 68 22.17 -0.43 -2.24
N LYS A 69 21.81 0.83 -1.95
CA LYS A 69 20.53 1.40 -2.41
C LYS A 69 20.50 1.39 -3.95
N PRO A 70 19.44 0.86 -4.60
CA PRO A 70 19.33 0.89 -6.06
C PRO A 70 19.28 2.32 -6.57
N THR A 71 19.60 2.55 -7.83
CA THR A 71 19.26 3.81 -8.50
C THR A 71 17.75 3.89 -8.75
N LEU A 72 17.21 5.12 -8.87
CA LEU A 72 15.80 5.34 -9.24
C LEU A 72 15.41 4.61 -10.53
N SER A 73 16.33 4.52 -11.50
CA SER A 73 16.12 3.82 -12.77
C SER A 73 15.96 2.31 -12.57
N GLU A 74 16.82 1.69 -11.77
CA GLU A 74 16.75 0.26 -11.45
C GLU A 74 15.51 -0.08 -10.63
N PHE A 75 15.20 0.75 -9.63
CA PHE A 75 13.97 0.65 -8.84
C PHE A 75 12.73 0.67 -9.74
N ARG A 76 12.62 1.68 -10.61
CA ARG A 76 11.51 1.80 -11.57
C ARG A 76 11.42 0.58 -12.51
N GLN A 77 12.56 0.12 -13.02
CA GLN A 77 12.60 -1.02 -13.93
C GLN A 77 12.12 -2.30 -13.25
N TYR A 78 12.49 -2.53 -11.99
CA TYR A 78 12.07 -3.69 -11.22
C TYR A 78 10.54 -3.77 -11.09
N TYR A 79 9.88 -2.68 -10.68
CA TYR A 79 8.42 -2.69 -10.52
C TYR A 79 7.66 -2.82 -11.83
N LYS A 80 8.15 -2.15 -12.89
CA LYS A 80 7.55 -2.28 -14.23
C LYS A 80 7.69 -3.69 -14.81
N SER A 81 8.79 -4.38 -14.53
CA SER A 81 9.05 -5.72 -15.08
C SER A 81 8.26 -6.81 -14.34
N ASN A 82 8.01 -6.63 -13.03
CA ASN A 82 7.33 -7.62 -12.21
C ASN A 82 5.79 -7.48 -12.19
N ASN A 83 5.23 -6.50 -12.90
CA ASN A 83 3.79 -6.30 -13.10
C ASN A 83 2.99 -6.41 -11.78
N LEU A 84 3.38 -5.62 -10.77
CA LEU A 84 2.79 -5.65 -9.42
C LEU A 84 1.41 -4.96 -9.34
N VAL A 85 0.68 -4.89 -10.46
CA VAL A 85 -0.53 -4.09 -10.71
C VAL A 85 -1.74 -4.52 -9.85
N ASN A 86 -1.67 -5.64 -9.12
CA ASN A 86 -2.75 -6.13 -8.25
C ASN A 86 -2.27 -6.57 -6.86
N ILE A 87 -1.28 -5.86 -6.32
CA ILE A 87 -0.80 -6.08 -4.97
C ILE A 87 -1.40 -5.03 -4.06
N GLY A 88 -2.23 -5.45 -3.12
CA GLY A 88 -2.66 -4.64 -1.97
C GLY A 88 -1.84 -4.98 -0.73
N ALA A 89 -1.69 -4.01 0.18
CA ALA A 89 -1.15 -4.25 1.51
C ALA A 89 -2.19 -3.81 2.56
N GLN A 90 -2.44 -4.67 3.54
CA GLN A 90 -3.25 -4.35 4.70
C GLN A 90 -2.36 -4.33 5.94
N ILE A 91 -2.11 -3.14 6.50
CA ILE A 91 -1.37 -2.98 7.74
C ILE A 91 -2.14 -3.65 8.89
N GLN A 92 -1.45 -4.47 9.70
CA GLN A 92 -2.00 -5.11 10.90
C GLN A 92 -1.60 -4.37 12.18
N GLY A 93 -0.38 -3.82 12.21
CA GLY A 93 0.14 -3.04 13.32
C GLY A 93 1.62 -2.73 13.14
N SER A 94 2.17 -1.96 14.06
CA SER A 94 3.61 -1.74 14.14
C SER A 94 4.13 -1.88 15.57
N GLU A 95 5.40 -2.22 15.65
CA GLU A 95 6.18 -2.22 16.88
C GLU A 95 7.40 -1.31 16.67
N ILE A 96 7.57 -0.34 17.56
CA ILE A 96 8.72 0.58 17.56
C ILE A 96 9.68 0.13 18.67
N PHE A 97 10.94 -0.04 18.31
CA PHE A 97 12.00 -0.41 19.24
C PHE A 97 12.99 0.75 19.37
N ASP A 98 13.01 1.36 20.56
CA ASP A 98 14.02 2.34 20.93
C ASP A 98 15.37 1.64 21.11
N GLN A 99 16.40 2.16 20.44
CA GLN A 99 17.75 1.61 20.55
C GLN A 99 18.56 2.39 21.60
N PRO A 100 19.32 1.72 22.50
CA PRO A 100 20.16 2.40 23.50
C PRO A 100 21.24 3.30 22.90
N LYS A 101 21.68 2.98 21.67
CA LYS A 101 22.63 3.75 20.87
C LYS A 101 22.26 3.59 19.39
N GLY A 102 21.60 4.60 18.83
CA GLY A 102 21.21 4.63 17.42
C GLY A 102 19.82 5.22 17.25
N ASP A 103 19.42 5.36 15.99
CA ASP A 103 18.06 5.75 15.65
C ASP A 103 17.08 4.61 15.93
N PRO A 104 15.82 4.91 16.31
CA PRO A 104 14.82 3.88 16.55
C PRO A 104 14.53 3.08 15.27
N ILE A 105 14.19 1.81 15.47
CA ILE A 105 13.75 0.91 14.40
C ILE A 105 12.29 0.56 14.61
N ALA A 106 11.60 0.24 13.54
CA ALA A 106 10.22 -0.22 13.60
C ALA A 106 10.01 -1.45 12.73
N ALA A 107 9.15 -2.35 13.18
CA ALA A 107 8.62 -3.44 12.39
C ALA A 107 7.13 -3.18 12.14
N VAL A 108 6.70 -3.27 10.88
CA VAL A 108 5.30 -3.10 10.49
C VAL A 108 4.81 -4.41 9.90
N ASP A 109 3.85 -5.03 10.56
CA ASP A 109 3.23 -6.25 10.09
C ASP A 109 2.09 -5.92 9.14
N LEU A 110 2.04 -6.64 8.02
CA LEU A 110 1.03 -6.45 6.99
C LEU A 110 0.61 -7.75 6.33
N ILE A 111 -0.59 -7.74 5.75
CA ILE A 111 -1.05 -8.79 4.86
C ILE A 111 -0.94 -8.30 3.42
N VAL A 112 -0.08 -8.93 2.64
CA VAL A 112 0.00 -8.74 1.19
C VAL A 112 -1.14 -9.52 0.56
N VAL A 113 -1.99 -8.83 -0.18
CA VAL A 113 -3.10 -9.41 -0.93
C VAL A 113 -2.76 -9.34 -2.42
N ARG A 114 -2.57 -10.51 -3.04
CA ARG A 114 -2.44 -10.63 -4.49
C ARG A 114 -3.77 -11.12 -5.06
N SER A 115 -4.42 -10.29 -5.86
CA SER A 115 -5.62 -10.66 -6.60
C SER A 115 -5.30 -10.88 -8.08
N SER A 116 -5.98 -11.83 -8.71
CA SER A 116 -5.93 -11.96 -10.17
C SER A 116 -6.97 -11.02 -10.81
N ASN A 117 -6.74 -10.61 -12.06
CA ASN A 117 -7.70 -9.81 -12.83
C ASN A 117 -8.90 -10.63 -13.34
N GLU A 118 -8.94 -11.94 -13.08
CA GLU A 118 -10.00 -12.81 -13.56
C GLU A 118 -11.24 -12.80 -12.65
N PRO A 119 -12.46 -12.68 -13.21
CA PRO A 119 -13.69 -12.83 -12.44
C PRO A 119 -13.74 -14.19 -11.73
N PHE A 120 -14.09 -14.19 -10.43
CA PHE A 120 -14.20 -15.38 -9.57
C PHE A 120 -12.89 -16.08 -9.17
N SER A 121 -11.74 -15.48 -9.48
CA SER A 121 -10.46 -15.95 -8.96
C SER A 121 -10.30 -15.64 -7.47
N GLY A 122 -9.64 -16.55 -6.74
CA GLY A 122 -9.29 -16.32 -5.34
C GLY A 122 -8.19 -15.29 -5.19
N SER A 123 -8.20 -14.54 -4.07
CA SER A 123 -7.06 -13.71 -3.66
C SER A 123 -6.12 -14.54 -2.78
N SER A 124 -4.83 -14.50 -3.07
CA SER A 124 -3.82 -15.03 -2.16
C SER A 124 -3.46 -13.98 -1.12
N ARG A 125 -3.32 -14.40 0.14
CA ARG A 125 -2.96 -13.54 1.27
C ARG A 125 -1.70 -14.09 1.93
N TYR A 126 -0.74 -13.21 2.16
CA TYR A 126 0.53 -13.56 2.79
C TYR A 126 0.77 -12.61 3.95
N SER A 127 1.12 -13.15 5.12
CA SER A 127 1.61 -12.33 6.22
C SER A 127 3.05 -11.93 5.92
N ASP A 128 3.35 -10.68 6.20
CA ASP A 128 4.62 -10.07 5.88
C ASP A 128 5.00 -9.04 6.96
N SER A 129 6.28 -8.71 7.07
CA SER A 129 6.79 -7.73 8.02
C SER A 129 7.84 -6.85 7.35
N VAL A 130 7.72 -5.55 7.55
CA VAL A 130 8.56 -4.52 6.95
C VAL A 130 9.40 -3.89 8.03
N SER A 131 10.71 -3.83 7.82
CA SER A 131 11.62 -3.16 8.72
C SER A 131 11.86 -1.72 8.28
N LEU A 132 11.79 -0.81 9.23
CA LEU A 132 12.08 0.60 9.05
C LEU A 132 13.12 1.05 10.07
N GLN A 133 13.88 2.06 9.68
CA GLN A 133 14.81 2.76 10.54
C GLN A 133 14.55 4.25 10.42
N PHE A 134 14.55 4.95 11.55
CA PHE A 134 14.46 6.39 11.54
C PHE A 134 15.78 6.98 11.07
N GLN A 135 15.74 7.92 10.13
CA GLN A 135 16.92 8.52 9.53
C GLN A 135 16.62 9.97 9.15
N ASN A 136 17.48 10.90 9.57
CA ASN A 136 17.34 12.33 9.24
C ASN A 136 15.98 12.96 9.61
N GLY A 137 15.30 12.45 10.64
CA GLY A 137 13.99 12.96 11.06
C GLY A 137 12.79 12.29 10.38
N GLU A 138 13.01 11.26 9.56
CA GLU A 138 11.96 10.56 8.82
C GLU A 138 12.12 9.04 8.98
N TRP A 139 11.02 8.30 8.96
CA TRP A 139 11.06 6.84 8.87
C TRP A 139 11.41 6.40 7.45
N LYS A 140 12.36 5.47 7.32
CA LYS A 140 12.78 4.91 6.04
C LYS A 140 12.75 3.40 6.06
N ILE A 141 12.34 2.80 4.94
CA ILE A 141 12.24 1.36 4.77
C ILE A 141 13.64 0.80 4.50
N THR A 142 14.07 -0.12 5.36
CA THR A 142 15.35 -0.83 5.25
C THR A 142 15.19 -2.20 4.60
N ASN A 143 14.04 -2.86 4.83
CA ASN A 143 13.79 -4.18 4.27
C ASN A 143 12.29 -4.45 4.13
N PHE A 144 11.94 -5.21 3.09
CA PHE A 144 10.60 -5.71 2.80
C PHE A 144 10.73 -7.17 2.34
N SER A 145 9.71 -8.00 2.52
CA SER A 145 9.82 -9.37 1.99
C SER A 145 9.83 -9.41 0.46
N TYR A 146 10.35 -10.53 -0.04
CA TYR A 146 10.73 -10.82 -1.44
C TYR A 146 9.65 -10.55 -2.49
N GLN A 147 8.39 -10.32 -2.10
CA GLN A 147 7.30 -10.03 -3.02
C GLN A 147 7.29 -8.58 -3.51
N LEU A 148 7.84 -7.66 -2.72
CA LEU A 148 7.89 -6.22 -2.99
C LEU A 148 9.32 -5.66 -2.88
N TRP A 149 10.32 -6.50 -2.58
CA TRP A 149 11.71 -6.11 -2.47
C TRP A 149 12.57 -6.90 -3.44
N PHE A 150 13.51 -6.22 -4.09
CA PHE A 150 14.51 -6.92 -4.88
C PHE A 150 15.63 -7.42 -3.96
N TRP A 151 16.01 -8.68 -4.14
CA TRP A 151 16.98 -9.33 -3.25
C TRP A 151 18.36 -8.66 -3.27
N ASP A 152 18.74 -7.98 -4.37
CA ASP A 152 20.07 -7.39 -4.54
C ASP A 152 20.18 -6.00 -3.89
N TRP A 153 19.06 -5.42 -3.41
CA TRP A 153 19.11 -4.12 -2.75
C TRP A 153 19.73 -4.26 -1.36
N TYR A 154 20.68 -3.39 -1.06
CA TYR A 154 21.43 -3.34 0.21
C TYR A 154 22.25 -4.59 0.50
N GLN A 155 22.59 -5.39 -0.52
CA GLN A 155 23.61 -6.42 -0.37
C GLN A 155 25.00 -5.77 -0.28
N GLU A 156 25.83 -6.25 0.64
CA GLU A 156 27.26 -5.96 0.63
C GLU A 156 27.90 -6.73 -0.55
N GLU A 157 28.61 -6.05 -1.46
CA GLU A 157 29.37 -6.68 -2.55
C GLU A 157 30.49 -7.61 -2.05
#